data_AF-A0A1W0CTW7-F1
#
_entry.id   AF-A0A1W0CTW7-F1
#
_cell.length_a   1.000
_cell.length_b   1.000
_cell.length_c   1.000
_cell.angle_alpha   90.00
_cell.angle_beta   90.00
_cell.angle_gamma   90.00
#
_symmetry.space_group_name_H-M   'P 1'
#
loop_
_entity.id
_entity.type
_entity.pdbx_description
1 polymer ?
#
loop_
_entity_poly.entity_id
_entity_poly.type
_entity_poly.pdbx_seq_one_letter_code
_entity_poly.pdbx_strand_id
1 'polypeptide(L)'
;MEAWQVTHYRAPHLVPFSAHLADDGQTVVLAADAKEYEIQFSGVEGGRVLDSVLAMANPDAEIWFDIHAGSAPSWQLSLAEQLDALSLIRDAPADPAALERQRRQWSELIRRCVDKLLAATAADARGAYAPVVLSMLRLLDEPAPRADAFCIDDVGAPEWRDNFALQTFYLQKLYLADNLPQALTLWRRVLNGFADGAGFVGLSRREARAEEDPASDGFYCPAHLEAYLLCLADLLLLAPKPQARRRLLSREPASTVDSGVNFMRRAEQFALDGLAQLGESRYVSRVNAEDAGFGPLVQGLFIEQYHVTQRFVEIIAPLMTKRLRSPLKQRVYRYFQEELGHEVYERATCEALGVPPAWLDQALPLPLFQAYVDAFTVLGRYDPIGYLSSIMVTEGMLGVDNPVHERLESLVEFRADYQRVAKRHDDLNVELNHAALSRLFFREISALSPLTQQRALANLAYLLELNLRAMDQVADFYGPQSQLAVCLLDSYAVAG
;
A
#
# COMPACT_ATOMS: atom_id res chain seq x y z
N MET A 1 0.68 22.45 7.24
CA MET A 1 1.03 21.60 8.41
C MET A 1 0.31 22.17 9.59
N GLU A 2 -0.37 21.33 10.36
CA GLU A 2 -0.98 21.72 11.63
C GLU A 2 0.12 22.16 12.61
N ALA A 3 -0.14 23.22 13.38
CA ALA A 3 0.78 23.66 14.43
C ALA A 3 0.59 22.78 15.68
N TRP A 4 1.66 22.47 16.40
CA TRP A 4 1.56 21.74 17.66
C TRP A 4 0.76 22.54 18.69
N GLN A 5 -0.13 21.87 19.42
CA GLN A 5 -0.97 22.45 20.46
C GLN A 5 -1.03 21.52 21.68
N VAL A 6 -1.19 22.08 22.89
CA VAL A 6 -1.28 21.30 24.13
C VAL A 6 -2.46 20.33 24.15
N THR A 7 -3.51 20.60 23.36
CA THR A 7 -4.66 19.71 23.17
C THR A 7 -4.33 18.43 22.39
N HIS A 8 -3.11 18.28 21.87
CA HIS A 8 -2.66 17.06 21.21
C HIS A 8 -2.17 15.98 22.19
N TYR A 9 -1.86 16.33 23.43
CA TYR A 9 -1.59 15.34 24.49
C TYR A 9 -2.88 14.57 24.83
N ARG A 10 -2.81 13.25 25.04
CA ARG A 10 -4.01 12.46 25.34
C ARG A 10 -4.42 12.55 26.81
N ALA A 11 -3.44 12.51 27.69
CA ALA A 11 -3.56 12.59 29.14
C ALA A 11 -2.35 13.39 29.68
N PRO A 12 -2.30 14.71 29.39
CA PRO A 12 -1.18 15.57 29.76
C PRO A 12 -1.01 15.63 31.27
N HIS A 13 0.23 15.68 31.73
CA HIS A 13 0.58 16.00 33.10
C HIS A 13 1.99 16.55 33.18
N LEU A 14 2.30 17.27 34.26
CA LEU A 14 3.64 17.80 34.43
C LEU A 14 4.67 16.70 34.75
N VAL A 15 5.89 16.88 34.24
CA VAL A 15 7.08 16.13 34.67
C VAL A 15 7.26 16.26 36.18
N PRO A 16 7.93 15.33 36.88
CA PRO A 16 8.16 15.46 38.33
C PRO A 16 8.81 16.80 38.66
N PHE A 17 8.13 17.58 39.51
CA PHE A 17 8.51 18.97 39.81
C PHE A 17 8.32 19.28 41.30
N SER A 18 8.95 20.36 41.76
CA SER A 18 8.52 21.11 42.94
C SER A 18 8.12 22.51 42.51
N ALA A 19 7.11 23.08 43.16
CA ALA A 19 6.68 24.45 42.91
C ALA A 19 6.38 25.17 44.21
N HIS A 20 6.73 26.45 44.29
CA HIS A 20 6.42 27.32 45.41
C HIS A 20 6.23 28.77 44.94
N LEU A 21 5.64 29.60 45.79
CA LEU A 21 5.62 31.04 45.58
C LEU A 21 6.94 31.65 46.05
N ALA A 22 7.48 32.56 45.25
CA ALA A 22 8.60 33.40 45.65
C ALA A 22 8.17 34.40 46.74
N ASP A 23 9.14 35.07 47.36
CA ASP A 23 8.91 36.04 48.45
C ASP A 23 8.03 37.24 48.02
N ASP A 24 7.91 37.50 46.72
CA ASP A 24 7.06 38.56 46.16
C ASP A 24 5.56 38.20 46.13
N GLY A 25 5.21 36.93 46.40
CA GLY A 25 3.86 36.39 46.38
C GLY A 25 3.17 36.38 45.00
N GLN A 26 3.89 36.71 43.93
CA GLN A 26 3.37 36.79 42.55
C GLN A 26 4.06 35.84 41.59
N THR A 27 5.32 35.52 41.84
CA THR A 27 6.13 34.65 40.98
C THR A 27 6.04 33.20 41.47
N VAL A 28 5.70 32.30 40.56
CA VAL A 28 5.74 30.85 40.81
C VAL A 28 7.10 30.32 40.38
N VAL A 29 7.84 29.77 41.33
CA VAL A 29 9.13 29.13 41.09
C VAL A 29 8.89 27.63 40.93
N LEU A 30 9.11 27.10 39.74
CA LEU A 30 8.97 25.68 39.40
C LEU A 30 10.35 25.08 39.15
N ALA A 31 10.69 23.99 39.84
CA ALA A 31 11.93 23.26 39.62
C ALA A 31 11.65 21.85 39.07
N ALA A 32 12.28 21.51 37.94
CA ALA A 32 12.18 20.21 37.28
C ALA A 32 13.50 19.89 36.55
N ASP A 33 13.93 18.62 36.55
CA ASP A 33 15.14 18.13 35.86
C ASP A 33 16.40 19.01 36.07
N ALA A 34 16.65 19.39 37.32
CA ALA A 34 17.77 20.26 37.76
C ALA A 34 17.77 21.69 37.18
N LYS A 35 16.64 22.15 36.64
CA LYS A 35 16.40 23.52 36.22
C LYS A 35 15.32 24.16 37.08
N GLU A 36 15.40 25.46 37.22
CA GLU A 36 14.42 26.29 37.89
C GLU A 36 13.84 27.30 36.89
N TYR A 37 12.54 27.51 36.97
CA TYR A 37 11.76 28.34 36.06
C TYR A 37 10.93 29.31 36.90
N GLU A 38 10.98 30.58 36.57
CA GLU A 38 10.15 31.62 37.17
C GLU A 38 8.98 31.93 36.23
N ILE A 39 7.76 31.73 36.72
CA ILE A 39 6.52 31.92 35.95
C ILE A 39 5.72 33.05 36.60
N GLN A 40 5.43 34.09 35.82
CA GLN A 40 4.69 35.26 36.28
C GLN A 40 3.60 35.65 35.26
N PHE A 41 2.38 35.88 35.75
CA PHE A 41 1.25 36.32 34.93
C PHE A 41 0.77 37.71 35.35
N SER A 42 0.60 38.60 34.37
CA SER A 42 0.01 39.92 34.62
C SER A 42 -1.50 39.79 34.84
N GLY A 43 -2.01 40.29 35.97
CA GLY A 43 -3.44 40.32 36.27
C GLY A 43 -4.02 39.02 36.85
N VAL A 44 -3.17 38.06 37.21
CA VAL A 44 -3.55 36.82 37.91
C VAL A 44 -2.69 36.70 39.17
N GLU A 45 -3.31 36.46 40.32
CA GLU A 45 -2.57 36.28 41.57
C GLU A 45 -1.68 35.03 41.50
N GLY A 46 -0.42 35.16 41.92
CA GLY A 46 0.55 34.06 41.89
C GLY A 46 0.04 32.77 42.55
N GLY A 47 -0.72 32.87 43.66
CA GLY A 47 -1.32 31.69 44.31
C GLY A 47 -2.24 30.90 43.38
N ARG A 48 -3.04 31.58 42.54
CA ARG A 48 -3.91 30.89 41.55
C ARG A 48 -3.11 30.23 40.44
N VAL A 49 -1.98 30.81 40.07
CA VAL A 49 -1.05 30.21 39.11
C VAL A 49 -0.43 28.95 39.71
N LEU A 50 0.05 29.02 40.96
CA LEU A 50 0.59 27.86 41.68
C LEU A 50 -0.46 26.74 41.80
N ASP A 51 -1.69 27.06 42.18
CA ASP A 51 -2.78 26.08 42.27
C ASP A 51 -3.04 25.39 40.92
N SER A 52 -2.99 26.14 39.82
CA SER A 52 -3.17 25.57 38.47
C SER A 52 -1.99 24.68 38.08
N VAL A 53 -0.75 25.08 38.37
CA VAL A 53 0.45 24.25 38.16
C VAL A 53 0.36 22.95 38.97
N LEU A 54 -0.05 23.02 40.24
CA LEU A 54 -0.24 21.84 41.09
C LEU A 54 -1.37 20.94 40.58
N ALA A 55 -2.47 21.52 40.10
CA ALA A 55 -3.57 20.76 39.50
C ALA A 55 -3.14 20.06 38.20
N MET A 56 -2.36 20.73 37.35
CA MET A 56 -1.81 20.20 36.10
C MET A 56 -0.86 18.99 36.31
N ALA A 57 -0.41 18.72 37.54
CA ALA A 57 0.33 17.51 37.88
C ALA A 57 -0.52 16.22 37.72
N ASN A 58 -1.85 16.34 37.82
CA ASN A 58 -2.78 15.22 37.70
C ASN A 58 -3.40 15.22 36.29
N PRO A 59 -3.25 14.16 35.48
CA PRO A 59 -3.86 14.11 34.15
C PRO A 59 -5.40 14.13 34.17
N ASP A 60 -6.03 13.72 35.27
CA ASP A 60 -7.49 13.72 35.43
C ASP A 60 -8.05 15.05 35.98
N ALA A 61 -7.23 16.09 36.10
CA ALA A 61 -7.68 17.38 36.60
C ALA A 61 -8.59 18.12 35.61
N GLU A 62 -9.62 18.80 36.13
CA GLU A 62 -10.61 19.56 35.35
C GLU A 62 -9.96 20.59 34.41
N ILE A 63 -8.83 21.17 34.81
CA ILE A 63 -8.07 22.12 33.99
C ILE A 63 -7.65 21.53 32.62
N TRP A 64 -7.31 20.25 32.56
CA TRP A 64 -6.96 19.60 31.30
C TRP A 64 -8.19 19.38 30.42
N PHE A 65 -9.32 19.01 31.02
CA PHE A 65 -10.59 18.91 30.31
C PHE A 65 -10.99 20.26 29.70
N ASP A 66 -10.88 21.34 30.49
CA ASP A 66 -11.20 22.69 30.04
C ASP A 66 -10.28 23.17 28.90
N ILE A 67 -8.99 22.83 28.97
CA ILE A 67 -8.03 23.14 27.90
C ILE A 67 -8.42 22.41 26.61
N HIS A 68 -8.74 21.11 26.68
CA HIS A 68 -9.16 20.32 25.52
C HIS A 68 -10.48 20.78 24.92
N ALA A 69 -11.44 21.17 25.76
CA ALA A 69 -12.74 21.66 25.33
C ALA A 69 -12.69 23.12 24.80
N GLY A 70 -11.55 23.80 24.97
CA GLY A 70 -11.41 25.22 24.66
C GLY A 70 -12.21 26.14 25.60
N SER A 71 -12.61 25.64 26.78
CA SER A 71 -13.33 26.39 27.82
C SER A 71 -12.42 27.01 28.88
N ALA A 72 -11.13 26.64 28.90
CA ALA A 72 -10.17 27.18 29.84
C ALA A 72 -10.00 28.71 29.70
N PRO A 73 -9.90 29.45 30.82
CA PRO A 73 -9.45 30.84 30.83
C PRO A 73 -8.18 31.06 29.99
N SER A 74 -8.13 32.20 29.30
CA SER A 74 -7.00 32.53 28.39
C SER A 74 -5.62 32.47 29.05
N TRP A 75 -5.52 32.82 30.33
CA TRP A 75 -4.27 32.76 31.08
C TRP A 75 -3.86 31.32 31.43
N GLN A 76 -4.80 30.39 31.62
CA GLN A 76 -4.49 28.97 31.83
C GLN A 76 -4.05 28.28 30.55
N LEU A 77 -4.65 28.66 29.40
CA LEU A 77 -4.16 28.26 28.08
C LEU A 77 -2.72 28.75 27.88
N SER A 78 -2.45 30.03 28.15
CA SER A 78 -1.10 30.59 28.05
C SER A 78 -0.10 29.95 29.03
N LEU A 79 -0.54 29.59 30.23
CA LEU A 79 0.26 28.81 31.18
C LEU A 79 0.62 27.43 30.61
N ALA A 80 -0.35 26.71 30.08
CA ALA A 80 -0.12 25.41 29.48
C ALA A 80 0.84 25.49 28.28
N GLU A 81 0.69 26.48 27.40
CA GLU A 81 1.61 26.74 26.28
C GLU A 81 3.04 27.06 26.76
N GLN A 82 3.19 27.87 27.81
CA GLN A 82 4.50 28.15 28.39
C GLN A 82 5.15 26.90 28.97
N LEU A 83 4.39 26.10 29.71
CA LEU A 83 4.87 24.84 30.29
C LEU A 83 5.25 23.82 29.20
N ASP A 84 4.48 23.75 28.11
CA ASP A 84 4.79 22.94 26.92
C ASP A 84 6.08 23.38 26.23
N ALA A 85 6.24 24.69 26.00
CA ALA A 85 7.44 25.26 25.40
C ALA A 85 8.71 25.02 26.23
N LEU A 86 8.55 24.86 27.55
CA LEU A 86 9.62 24.48 28.48
C LEU A 86 9.82 22.96 28.58
N SER A 87 9.07 22.16 27.81
CA SER A 87 9.07 20.69 27.85
C SER A 87 8.71 20.11 29.23
N LEU A 88 7.84 20.81 29.96
CA LEU A 88 7.39 20.42 31.30
C LEU A 88 6.11 19.59 31.28
N ILE A 89 5.41 19.52 30.14
CA ILE A 89 4.23 18.67 29.95
C ILE A 89 4.66 17.36 29.26
N ARG A 90 4.22 16.23 29.81
CA ARG A 90 4.36 14.91 29.20
C ARG A 90 2.99 14.21 29.14
N ASP A 91 2.86 13.28 28.21
CA ASP A 91 1.67 12.43 28.14
C ASP A 91 1.76 11.30 29.17
N ALA A 92 0.62 10.70 29.52
CA ALA A 92 0.56 9.51 30.37
C ALA A 92 1.46 8.39 29.80
N PRO A 93 2.01 7.53 30.67
CA PRO A 93 2.76 6.37 30.22
C PRO A 93 1.95 5.55 29.21
N ALA A 94 2.62 5.07 28.16
CA ALA A 94 2.00 4.19 27.18
C ALA A 94 1.39 2.95 27.86
N ASP A 95 0.25 2.47 27.36
CA ASP A 95 -0.40 1.26 27.87
C ASP A 95 0.52 0.04 27.64
N PRO A 96 1.04 -0.59 28.72
CA PRO A 96 1.95 -1.74 28.58
C PRO A 96 1.27 -2.96 27.95
N ALA A 97 -0.06 -3.03 27.96
CA ALA A 97 -0.82 -4.11 27.34
C ALA A 97 -1.05 -3.91 25.83
N ALA A 98 -0.75 -2.73 25.26
CA ALA A 98 -0.98 -2.44 23.84
C ALA A 98 -0.20 -3.38 22.92
N LEU A 99 1.10 -3.55 23.17
CA LEU A 99 1.96 -4.45 22.40
C LEU A 99 1.54 -5.93 22.56
N GLU A 100 1.07 -6.31 23.73
CA GLU A 100 0.58 -7.67 23.98
C GLU A 100 -0.74 -7.94 23.23
N ARG A 101 -1.65 -6.96 23.17
CA ARG A 101 -2.87 -7.07 22.34
C ARG A 101 -2.53 -7.20 20.86
N GLN A 102 -1.58 -6.40 20.36
CA GLN A 102 -1.10 -6.48 18.98
C GLN A 102 -0.52 -7.87 18.66
N ARG A 103 0.33 -8.43 19.54
CA ARG A 103 0.88 -9.79 19.37
C ARG A 103 -0.21 -10.87 19.32
N ARG A 104 -1.26 -10.76 20.15
CA ARG A 104 -2.40 -11.68 20.12
C ARG A 104 -3.17 -11.57 18.81
N GLN A 105 -3.42 -10.36 18.32
CA GLN A 105 -4.07 -10.14 17.03
C GLN A 105 -3.28 -10.77 15.88
N TRP A 106 -1.95 -10.60 15.87
CA TRP A 106 -1.10 -11.20 14.84
C TRP A 106 -1.10 -12.73 14.91
N SER A 107 -1.05 -13.29 16.13
CA SER A 107 -1.12 -14.75 16.33
C SER A 107 -2.43 -15.33 15.81
N GLU A 108 -3.54 -14.62 16.03
CA GLU A 108 -4.85 -15.00 15.52
C GLU A 108 -4.94 -14.90 13.99
N LEU A 109 -4.39 -13.83 13.38
CA LEU A 109 -4.30 -13.68 11.92
C LEU A 109 -3.48 -14.81 11.27
N ILE A 110 -2.33 -15.16 11.86
CA ILE A 110 -1.49 -16.27 11.39
C ILE A 110 -2.29 -17.57 11.42
N ARG A 111 -2.95 -17.86 12.55
CA ARG A 111 -3.76 -19.07 12.71
C ARG A 111 -4.88 -19.15 11.67
N ARG A 112 -5.66 -18.07 11.50
CA ARG A 112 -6.74 -17.97 10.50
C ARG A 112 -6.24 -18.23 9.09
N CYS A 113 -5.09 -17.64 8.71
CA CYS A 113 -4.49 -17.85 7.39
C CYS A 113 -4.04 -19.30 7.18
N VAL A 114 -3.38 -19.90 8.17
CA VAL A 114 -2.95 -21.31 8.12
C VAL A 114 -4.14 -22.25 8.00
N ASP A 115 -5.19 -22.06 8.80
CA ASP A 115 -6.40 -22.87 8.76
C ASP A 115 -7.07 -22.79 7.37
N LYS A 116 -7.11 -21.59 6.77
CA LYS A 116 -7.62 -21.38 5.41
C LYS A 116 -6.80 -22.12 4.35
N LEU A 117 -5.48 -22.05 4.42
CA LEU A 117 -4.58 -22.77 3.51
C LEU A 117 -4.74 -24.30 3.63
N LEU A 118 -4.87 -24.81 4.85
CA LEU A 118 -5.10 -26.23 5.10
C LEU A 118 -6.46 -26.69 4.58
N ALA A 119 -7.50 -25.85 4.70
CA ALA A 119 -8.83 -26.13 4.18
C ALA A 119 -8.89 -26.09 2.65
N ALA A 120 -8.14 -25.17 2.02
CA ALA A 120 -8.07 -25.04 0.56
C ALA A 120 -7.21 -26.12 -0.12
N THR A 121 -6.42 -26.88 0.64
CA THR A 121 -5.54 -27.93 0.10
C THR A 121 -5.99 -29.33 0.51
N ALA A 122 -6.45 -30.12 -0.47
CA ALA A 122 -6.80 -31.52 -0.26
C ALA A 122 -5.58 -32.32 0.24
N ALA A 123 -5.80 -33.23 1.20
CA ALA A 123 -4.71 -33.91 1.92
C ALA A 123 -3.77 -34.71 1.00
N ASP A 124 -4.32 -35.28 -0.08
CA ASP A 124 -3.61 -36.03 -1.12
C ASP A 124 -2.82 -35.12 -2.10
N ALA A 125 -3.22 -33.86 -2.26
CA ALA A 125 -2.56 -32.89 -3.13
C ALA A 125 -1.49 -32.03 -2.41
N ARG A 126 -1.42 -32.08 -1.07
CA ARG A 126 -0.50 -31.23 -0.26
C ARG A 126 0.98 -31.42 -0.61
N GLY A 127 1.38 -32.60 -1.07
CA GLY A 127 2.77 -32.87 -1.46
C GLY A 127 3.32 -31.92 -2.53
N ALA A 128 2.45 -31.39 -3.42
CA ALA A 128 2.85 -30.44 -4.46
C ALA A 128 3.27 -29.07 -3.92
N TYR A 129 2.86 -28.72 -2.68
CA TYR A 129 3.13 -27.43 -2.06
C TYR A 129 4.47 -27.38 -1.33
N ALA A 130 5.03 -28.53 -0.93
CA ALA A 130 6.31 -28.60 -0.24
C ALA A 130 7.46 -27.87 -0.98
N PRO A 131 7.71 -28.09 -2.29
CA PRO A 131 8.74 -27.36 -3.01
C PRO A 131 8.43 -25.86 -3.13
N VAL A 132 7.15 -25.47 -3.22
CA VAL A 132 6.74 -24.06 -3.30
C VAL A 132 7.00 -23.34 -1.98
N VAL A 133 6.60 -23.92 -0.85
CA VAL A 133 6.85 -23.36 0.49
C VAL A 133 8.34 -23.18 0.73
N LEU A 134 9.15 -24.17 0.36
CA LEU A 134 10.61 -24.07 0.45
C LEU A 134 11.16 -22.93 -0.41
N SER A 135 10.67 -22.76 -1.65
CA SER A 135 11.07 -21.66 -2.52
C SER A 135 10.67 -20.30 -1.94
N MET A 136 9.45 -20.13 -1.44
CA MET A 136 9.00 -18.89 -0.81
C MET A 136 9.84 -18.55 0.44
N LEU A 137 10.12 -19.53 1.31
CA LEU A 137 11.00 -19.35 2.47
C LEU A 137 12.42 -18.93 2.07
N ARG A 138 12.96 -19.48 0.97
CA ARG A 138 14.26 -19.06 0.42
C ARG A 138 14.22 -17.63 -0.13
N LEU A 139 13.18 -17.28 -0.87
CA LEU A 139 12.97 -15.94 -1.42
C LEU A 139 12.84 -14.87 -0.32
N LEU A 140 12.30 -15.23 0.86
CA LEU A 140 12.31 -14.35 2.03
C LEU A 140 13.73 -14.04 2.52
N ASP A 141 14.64 -15.02 2.45
CA ASP A 141 16.04 -14.90 2.86
C ASP A 141 16.92 -14.22 1.80
N GLU A 142 16.45 -14.12 0.54
CA GLU A 142 17.24 -13.53 -0.54
C GLU A 142 17.45 -12.02 -0.32
N PRO A 143 18.68 -11.50 -0.54
CA PRO A 143 18.94 -10.07 -0.41
C PRO A 143 18.18 -9.29 -1.50
N ALA A 144 17.96 -8.00 -1.23
CA ALA A 144 17.41 -7.11 -2.24
C ALA A 144 18.36 -7.02 -3.46
N PRO A 145 17.81 -6.89 -4.69
CA PRO A 145 18.62 -6.76 -5.88
C PRO A 145 19.40 -5.45 -5.86
N ARG A 146 20.47 -5.39 -6.67
CA ARG A 146 21.20 -4.14 -6.88
C ARG A 146 20.28 -3.11 -7.53
N ALA A 147 20.34 -1.87 -7.02
CA ALA A 147 19.62 -0.74 -7.61
C ALA A 147 19.95 -0.58 -9.11
N ASP A 148 18.93 -0.28 -9.90
CA ASP A 148 18.97 -0.08 -11.37
C ASP A 148 19.42 -1.33 -12.17
N ALA A 149 19.28 -2.52 -11.57
CA ALA A 149 19.67 -3.78 -12.17
C ALA A 149 18.65 -4.91 -12.06
N PHE A 150 17.45 -4.64 -11.54
CA PHE A 150 16.43 -5.67 -11.36
C PHE A 150 15.82 -6.13 -12.68
N CYS A 151 15.59 -7.45 -12.79
CA CYS A 151 14.87 -8.10 -13.87
C CYS A 151 13.99 -9.18 -13.27
N ILE A 152 12.70 -9.16 -13.62
CA ILE A 152 11.74 -10.14 -13.09
C ILE A 152 12.07 -11.59 -13.50
N ASP A 153 12.68 -11.77 -14.68
CA ASP A 153 13.01 -13.09 -15.22
C ASP A 153 14.23 -13.74 -14.52
N ASP A 154 14.94 -12.97 -13.67
CA ASP A 154 16.06 -13.46 -12.85
C ASP A 154 15.60 -13.99 -11.47
N VAL A 155 14.29 -13.93 -11.16
CA VAL A 155 13.74 -14.31 -9.86
C VAL A 155 13.51 -15.82 -9.74
N GLY A 156 13.96 -16.39 -8.62
CA GLY A 156 13.73 -17.80 -8.28
C GLY A 156 14.77 -18.76 -8.86
N ALA A 157 14.70 -20.03 -8.43
CA ALA A 157 15.56 -21.08 -8.98
C ALA A 157 15.25 -21.31 -10.48
N PRO A 158 16.20 -21.83 -11.29
CA PRO A 158 16.01 -21.98 -12.74
C PRO A 158 14.73 -22.72 -13.17
N GLU A 159 14.26 -23.67 -12.35
CA GLU A 159 13.03 -24.42 -12.56
C GLU A 159 11.74 -23.62 -12.29
N TRP A 160 11.84 -22.52 -11.54
CA TRP A 160 10.72 -21.66 -11.12
C TRP A 160 10.78 -20.25 -11.73
N ARG A 161 11.78 -19.97 -12.55
CA ARG A 161 11.98 -18.65 -13.18
C ARG A 161 10.77 -18.17 -14.00
N ASP A 162 9.96 -19.09 -14.53
CA ASP A 162 8.74 -18.78 -15.29
C ASP A 162 7.48 -18.83 -14.41
N ASN A 163 7.59 -18.86 -13.08
CA ASN A 163 6.46 -18.95 -12.16
C ASN A 163 6.00 -17.55 -11.72
N PHE A 164 4.89 -17.09 -12.29
CA PHE A 164 4.26 -15.81 -12.01
C PHE A 164 3.98 -15.60 -10.52
N ALA A 165 3.53 -16.65 -9.81
CA ALA A 165 3.19 -16.51 -8.39
C ALA A 165 4.43 -16.28 -7.52
N LEU A 166 5.53 -16.99 -7.79
CA LEU A 166 6.80 -16.80 -7.08
C LEU A 166 7.48 -15.47 -7.44
N GLN A 167 7.39 -15.05 -8.71
CA GLN A 167 7.84 -13.73 -9.15
C GLN A 167 7.08 -12.60 -8.44
N THR A 168 5.75 -12.72 -8.35
CA THR A 168 4.89 -11.75 -7.65
C THR A 168 5.18 -11.74 -6.15
N PHE A 169 5.33 -12.92 -5.54
CA PHE A 169 5.72 -13.05 -4.13
C PHE A 169 7.04 -12.34 -3.83
N TYR A 170 8.05 -12.51 -4.70
CA TYR A 170 9.34 -11.84 -4.53
C TYR A 170 9.25 -10.32 -4.67
N LEU A 171 8.49 -9.81 -5.65
CA LEU A 171 8.23 -8.37 -5.78
C LEU A 171 7.57 -7.81 -4.52
N GLN A 172 6.50 -8.44 -4.04
CA GLN A 172 5.85 -8.01 -2.80
C GLN A 172 6.80 -8.09 -1.61
N LYS A 173 7.65 -9.13 -1.52
CA LYS A 173 8.69 -9.21 -0.50
C LYS A 173 9.64 -8.01 -0.54
N LEU A 174 10.07 -7.58 -1.72
CA LEU A 174 10.93 -6.39 -1.89
C LEU A 174 10.20 -5.11 -1.46
N TYR A 175 8.91 -4.98 -1.79
CA TYR A 175 8.10 -3.86 -1.33
C TYR A 175 7.97 -3.85 0.20
N LEU A 176 7.60 -5.00 0.79
CA LEU A 176 7.33 -5.15 2.22
C LEU A 176 8.56 -4.91 3.08
N ALA A 177 9.75 -5.30 2.62
CA ALA A 177 11.00 -5.10 3.37
C ALA A 177 11.23 -3.64 3.79
N ASP A 178 10.83 -2.68 2.96
CA ASP A 178 11.02 -1.26 3.22
C ASP A 178 9.76 -0.57 3.76
N ASN A 179 8.56 -1.10 3.46
CA ASN A 179 7.29 -0.39 3.72
C ASN A 179 6.43 -1.02 4.82
N LEU A 180 6.56 -2.33 5.10
CA LEU A 180 5.77 -3.05 6.09
C LEU A 180 6.52 -4.32 6.57
N PRO A 181 7.69 -4.18 7.20
CA PRO A 181 8.62 -5.29 7.44
C PRO A 181 8.04 -6.41 8.31
N GLN A 182 7.15 -6.10 9.26
CA GLN A 182 6.50 -7.11 10.10
C GLN A 182 5.64 -8.11 9.31
N ALA A 183 5.16 -7.74 8.11
CA ALA A 183 4.45 -8.67 7.23
C ALA A 183 5.34 -9.85 6.80
N LEU A 184 6.65 -9.65 6.64
CA LEU A 184 7.58 -10.72 6.29
C LEU A 184 7.72 -11.75 7.41
N THR A 185 7.71 -11.29 8.67
CA THR A 185 7.69 -12.18 9.84
C THR A 185 6.40 -12.99 9.88
N LEU A 186 5.25 -12.35 9.64
CA LEU A 186 3.95 -13.03 9.56
C LEU A 186 3.93 -14.05 8.41
N TRP A 187 4.46 -13.70 7.23
CA TRP A 187 4.56 -14.61 6.09
C TRP A 187 5.38 -15.85 6.42
N ARG A 188 6.55 -15.68 7.06
CA ARG A 188 7.38 -16.81 7.50
C ARG A 188 6.63 -17.71 8.50
N ARG A 189 5.92 -17.12 9.47
CA ARG A 189 5.15 -17.88 10.46
C ARG A 189 3.99 -18.64 9.82
N VAL A 190 3.30 -18.05 8.85
CA VAL A 190 2.24 -18.74 8.08
C VAL A 190 2.81 -19.87 7.23
N LEU A 191 3.90 -19.65 6.49
CA LEU A 191 4.55 -20.68 5.68
C LEU A 191 5.01 -21.88 6.52
N ASN A 192 5.61 -21.61 7.69
CA ASN A 192 6.02 -22.65 8.63
C ASN A 192 4.80 -23.37 9.25
N GLY A 193 3.78 -22.62 9.69
CA GLY A 193 2.57 -23.20 10.27
C GLY A 193 1.79 -24.06 9.27
N PHE A 194 1.73 -23.64 8.00
CA PHE A 194 1.16 -24.45 6.93
C PHE A 194 2.01 -25.70 6.66
N ALA A 195 3.35 -25.58 6.62
CA ALA A 195 4.24 -26.74 6.46
C ALA A 195 4.07 -27.78 7.57
N ASP A 196 3.96 -27.33 8.83
CA ASP A 196 3.71 -28.19 9.99
C ASP A 196 2.33 -28.85 9.91
N GLY A 197 1.27 -28.08 9.65
CA GLY A 197 -0.09 -28.59 9.51
C GLY A 197 -0.27 -29.53 8.30
N ALA A 198 0.55 -29.39 7.26
CA ALA A 198 0.57 -30.26 6.09
C ALA A 198 1.50 -31.48 6.25
N GLY A 199 2.28 -31.56 7.33
CA GLY A 199 3.18 -32.70 7.62
C GLY A 199 4.49 -32.70 6.82
N PHE A 200 4.99 -31.53 6.40
CA PHE A 200 6.23 -31.43 5.64
C PHE A 200 7.48 -31.59 6.52
N VAL A 201 7.97 -32.83 6.64
CA VAL A 201 9.12 -33.17 7.47
C VAL A 201 10.38 -32.40 7.03
N GLY A 202 11.02 -31.70 7.97
CA GLY A 202 12.34 -31.08 7.77
C GLY A 202 12.32 -29.66 7.18
N LEU A 203 11.16 -29.15 6.74
CA LEU A 203 11.00 -27.77 6.29
C LEU A 203 10.84 -26.78 7.46
N SER A 204 10.24 -27.22 8.58
CA SER A 204 9.92 -26.41 9.75
C SER A 204 11.06 -26.15 10.73
N ARG A 205 12.31 -26.52 10.40
CA ARG A 205 13.46 -26.45 11.33
C ARG A 205 14.51 -25.38 11.05
N ARG A 206 14.30 -24.50 10.08
CA ARG A 206 15.01 -23.21 10.13
C ARG A 206 14.27 -22.37 11.15
N GLU A 207 14.67 -22.54 12.42
CA GLU A 207 14.32 -21.62 13.49
C GLU A 207 14.48 -20.21 12.92
N ALA A 208 13.34 -19.51 12.77
CA ALA A 208 13.40 -18.07 12.75
C ALA A 208 14.27 -17.73 13.95
N ARG A 209 15.40 -17.03 13.73
CA ARG A 209 16.00 -16.32 14.84
C ARG A 209 14.85 -15.64 15.57
N ALA A 210 14.88 -15.61 16.90
CA ALA A 210 13.98 -14.74 17.65
C ALA A 210 14.31 -13.29 17.23
N GLU A 211 13.86 -12.92 16.04
CA GLU A 211 13.81 -11.57 15.55
C GLU A 211 12.80 -10.93 16.48
N GLU A 212 13.31 -10.06 17.35
CA GLU A 212 12.46 -9.20 18.15
C GLU A 212 11.52 -8.50 17.16
N ASP A 213 10.24 -8.82 17.23
CA ASP A 213 9.22 -8.14 16.42
C ASP A 213 9.37 -6.64 16.73
N PRO A 214 9.74 -5.79 15.76
CA PRO A 214 9.86 -4.35 16.00
C PRO A 214 8.48 -3.85 16.42
N ALA A 215 8.33 -3.56 17.70
CA ALA A 215 7.03 -3.41 18.33
C ALA A 215 6.68 -1.93 18.44
N SER A 216 5.97 -1.42 17.44
CA SER A 216 5.19 -0.18 17.58
C SER A 216 3.72 -0.48 17.35
N ASP A 217 2.87 -0.13 18.31
CA ASP A 217 1.43 -0.13 18.12
C ASP A 217 0.98 1.18 17.45
N GLY A 218 0.05 1.09 16.51
CA GLY A 218 -0.53 2.26 15.82
C GLY A 218 0.28 2.90 14.68
N PHE A 219 1.53 2.51 14.42
CA PHE A 219 2.30 3.06 13.27
C PHE A 219 1.85 2.49 11.92
N TYR A 220 1.59 1.18 11.86
CA TYR A 220 1.16 0.49 10.65
C TYR A 220 -0.31 0.11 10.72
N CYS A 221 -1.01 0.22 9.58
CA CYS A 221 -2.41 -0.17 9.46
C CYS A 221 -2.58 -1.71 9.55
N PRO A 222 -3.37 -2.25 10.49
CA PRO A 222 -3.62 -3.68 10.60
C PRO A 222 -4.30 -4.30 9.37
N ALA A 223 -5.16 -3.56 8.67
CA ALA A 223 -5.85 -4.04 7.48
C ALA A 223 -4.86 -4.39 6.35
N HIS A 224 -3.75 -3.64 6.22
CA HIS A 224 -2.71 -3.99 5.25
C HIS A 224 -2.03 -5.32 5.58
N LEU A 225 -1.81 -5.65 6.86
CA LEU A 225 -1.27 -6.96 7.22
C LEU A 225 -2.21 -8.09 6.80
N GLU A 226 -3.52 -7.90 6.98
CA GLU A 226 -4.53 -8.87 6.55
C GLU A 226 -4.57 -9.01 5.02
N ALA A 227 -4.50 -7.90 4.27
CA ALA A 227 -4.40 -7.92 2.80
C ALA A 227 -3.15 -8.65 2.30
N TYR A 228 -1.99 -8.47 2.96
CA TYR A 228 -0.77 -9.19 2.59
C TYR A 228 -0.80 -10.67 2.95
N LEU A 229 -1.50 -11.06 4.01
CA LEU A 229 -1.75 -12.48 4.30
C LEU A 229 -2.66 -13.10 3.25
N LEU A 230 -3.65 -12.35 2.76
CA LEU A 230 -4.48 -12.78 1.64
C LEU A 230 -3.65 -12.99 0.35
N CYS A 231 -2.75 -12.06 0.03
CA CYS A 231 -1.82 -12.18 -1.10
C CYS A 231 -0.95 -13.43 -0.98
N LEU A 232 -0.36 -13.67 0.20
CA LEU A 232 0.42 -14.87 0.45
C LEU A 232 -0.39 -16.14 0.18
N ALA A 233 -1.62 -16.19 0.69
CA ALA A 233 -2.47 -17.37 0.52
C ALA A 233 -2.81 -17.62 -0.95
N ASP A 234 -3.20 -16.57 -1.69
CA ASP A 234 -3.52 -16.63 -3.11
C ASP A 234 -2.32 -17.11 -3.96
N LEU A 235 -1.15 -16.51 -3.74
CA LEU A 235 0.07 -16.86 -4.47
C LEU A 235 0.57 -18.27 -4.13
N LEU A 236 0.49 -18.69 -2.86
CA LEU A 236 0.86 -20.04 -2.45
C LEU A 236 -0.05 -21.09 -3.10
N LEU A 237 -1.34 -20.80 -3.19
CA LEU A 237 -2.34 -21.68 -3.81
C LEU A 237 -2.21 -21.72 -5.34
N LEU A 238 -1.82 -20.61 -5.97
CA LEU A 238 -1.57 -20.56 -7.41
C LEU A 238 -0.26 -21.28 -7.80
N ALA A 239 0.82 -21.07 -7.06
CA ALA A 239 2.18 -21.43 -7.45
C ALA A 239 2.42 -22.89 -7.94
N PRO A 240 1.82 -23.96 -7.36
CA PRO A 240 2.04 -25.31 -7.87
C PRO A 240 1.20 -25.65 -9.10
N LYS A 241 0.25 -24.78 -9.49
CA LYS A 241 -0.69 -25.05 -10.57
C LYS A 241 -0.07 -24.69 -11.94
N PRO A 242 -0.44 -25.37 -13.04
CA PRO A 242 0.03 -25.02 -14.39
C PRO A 242 -0.24 -23.55 -14.78
N GLN A 243 -1.32 -22.97 -14.26
CA GLN A 243 -1.72 -21.58 -14.47
C GLN A 243 -0.72 -20.57 -13.88
N ALA A 244 0.15 -20.99 -12.96
CA ALA A 244 1.22 -20.14 -12.43
C ALA A 244 2.30 -19.84 -13.46
N ARG A 245 2.37 -20.57 -14.58
CA ARG A 245 3.37 -20.31 -15.61
C ARG A 245 3.12 -18.97 -16.29
N ARG A 246 4.17 -18.18 -16.49
CA ARG A 246 4.18 -16.94 -17.28
C ARG A 246 3.67 -17.20 -18.70
N ARG A 247 2.73 -16.36 -19.13
CA ARG A 247 2.09 -16.40 -20.45
C ARG A 247 2.77 -15.48 -21.45
N LEU A 248 3.43 -14.42 -20.96
CA LEU A 248 4.16 -13.45 -21.76
C LEU A 248 5.61 -13.34 -21.27
N LEU A 249 6.55 -13.49 -22.21
CA LEU A 249 8.00 -13.39 -21.96
C LEU A 249 8.62 -12.50 -23.04
N SER A 250 9.64 -11.73 -22.68
CA SER A 250 10.45 -11.00 -23.66
C SER A 250 11.40 -11.97 -24.36
N ARG A 251 11.22 -12.20 -25.67
CA ARG A 251 11.94 -13.24 -26.41
C ARG A 251 13.13 -12.75 -27.22
N GLU A 252 13.17 -11.46 -27.58
CA GLU A 252 14.21 -10.93 -28.46
C GLU A 252 15.24 -10.10 -27.69
N PRO A 253 16.50 -10.55 -27.61
CA PRO A 253 17.55 -9.77 -27.00
C PRO A 253 17.86 -8.56 -27.88
N ALA A 254 17.87 -7.38 -27.28
CA ALA A 254 18.42 -6.21 -27.93
C ALA A 254 19.92 -6.44 -28.20
N SER A 255 20.41 -6.00 -29.36
CA SER A 255 21.81 -6.17 -29.78
C SER A 255 22.56 -4.85 -29.93
N THR A 256 21.85 -3.71 -29.93
CA THR A 256 22.43 -2.38 -30.17
C THR A 256 21.93 -1.34 -29.17
N VAL A 257 22.75 -0.32 -28.94
CA VAL A 257 22.34 0.86 -28.17
C VAL A 257 21.26 1.60 -28.94
N ASP A 258 20.26 2.12 -28.23
CA ASP A 258 19.18 2.87 -28.85
C ASP A 258 18.82 4.14 -28.10
N SER A 259 18.17 5.09 -28.76
CA SER A 259 17.61 6.28 -28.12
C SER A 259 16.38 5.91 -27.29
N GLY A 260 16.05 6.72 -26.28
CA GLY A 260 14.88 6.48 -25.45
C GLY A 260 13.58 6.44 -26.26
N VAL A 261 13.40 7.37 -27.20
CA VAL A 261 12.17 7.46 -28.02
C VAL A 261 12.00 6.23 -28.92
N ASN A 262 13.07 5.77 -29.56
CA ASN A 262 13.01 4.59 -30.42
C ASN A 262 12.72 3.30 -29.63
N PHE A 263 13.33 3.19 -28.44
CA PHE A 263 13.03 2.09 -27.52
C PHE A 263 11.57 2.13 -27.10
N MET A 264 11.04 3.30 -26.72
CA MET A 264 9.65 3.46 -26.29
C MET A 264 8.67 3.03 -27.39
N ARG A 265 8.93 3.41 -28.64
CA ARG A 265 8.12 2.96 -29.79
C ARG A 265 8.12 1.43 -29.93
N ARG A 266 9.25 0.76 -29.69
CA ARG A 266 9.31 -0.72 -29.71
C ARG A 266 8.60 -1.33 -28.50
N ALA A 267 8.71 -0.72 -27.32
CA ALA A 267 8.02 -1.18 -26.12
C ALA A 267 6.49 -1.09 -26.29
N GLU A 268 5.97 -0.05 -26.92
CA GLU A 268 4.55 0.06 -27.28
C GLU A 268 4.12 -1.03 -28.27
N GLN A 269 4.91 -1.28 -29.31
CA GLN A 269 4.63 -2.39 -30.24
C GLN A 269 4.63 -3.74 -29.52
N PHE A 270 5.63 -3.97 -28.67
CA PHE A 270 5.71 -5.17 -27.84
C PHE A 270 4.49 -5.32 -26.93
N ALA A 271 4.01 -4.22 -26.33
CA ALA A 271 2.82 -4.24 -25.48
C ALA A 271 1.58 -4.61 -26.28
N LEU A 272 1.38 -4.04 -27.47
CA LEU A 272 0.27 -4.39 -28.36
C LEU A 272 0.30 -5.86 -28.77
N ASP A 273 1.46 -6.35 -29.21
CA ASP A 273 1.66 -7.76 -29.59
C ASP A 273 1.43 -8.68 -28.38
N GLY A 274 1.90 -8.26 -27.20
CA GLY A 274 1.74 -8.97 -25.94
C GLY A 274 0.27 -9.05 -25.49
N LEU A 275 -0.48 -7.95 -25.58
CA LEU A 275 -1.93 -7.93 -25.29
C LEU A 275 -2.69 -8.85 -26.26
N ALA A 276 -2.33 -8.84 -27.56
CA ALA A 276 -2.92 -9.76 -28.53
C ALA A 276 -2.59 -11.24 -28.21
N GLN A 277 -1.38 -11.54 -27.77
CA GLN A 277 -0.98 -12.90 -27.35
C GLN A 277 -1.69 -13.34 -26.06
N LEU A 278 -1.83 -12.44 -25.10
CA LEU A 278 -2.52 -12.70 -23.85
C LEU A 278 -4.03 -12.92 -24.07
N GLY A 279 -4.61 -12.24 -25.05
CA GLY A 279 -6.02 -12.30 -25.37
C GLY A 279 -6.87 -11.50 -24.38
N GLU A 280 -8.18 -11.66 -24.50
CA GLU A 280 -9.17 -10.97 -23.68
C GLU A 280 -9.20 -11.54 -22.24
N SER A 281 -9.35 -10.67 -21.24
CA SER A 281 -9.57 -11.11 -19.86
C SER A 281 -11.02 -11.57 -19.64
N ARG A 282 -11.25 -12.43 -18.65
CA ARG A 282 -12.61 -12.86 -18.26
C ARG A 282 -13.48 -11.68 -17.85
N TYR A 283 -12.89 -10.62 -17.32
CA TYR A 283 -13.63 -9.41 -16.98
C TYR A 283 -14.17 -8.72 -18.23
N VAL A 284 -13.29 -8.41 -19.19
CA VAL A 284 -13.69 -7.72 -20.44
C VAL A 284 -14.76 -8.54 -21.15
N SER A 285 -14.54 -9.85 -21.26
CA SER A 285 -15.48 -10.78 -21.89
C SER A 285 -16.88 -10.73 -21.23
N ARG A 286 -16.93 -10.70 -19.89
CA ARG A 286 -18.21 -10.68 -19.15
C ARG A 286 -18.91 -9.34 -19.18
N VAL A 287 -18.19 -8.23 -19.15
CA VAL A 287 -18.79 -6.88 -19.22
C VAL A 287 -19.35 -6.61 -20.62
N ASN A 288 -18.65 -7.08 -21.65
CA ASN A 288 -19.05 -6.91 -23.05
C ASN A 288 -20.09 -7.93 -23.53
N ALA A 289 -20.50 -8.90 -22.71
CA ALA A 289 -21.57 -9.81 -23.05
C ALA A 289 -22.91 -9.07 -23.26
N GLU A 290 -23.71 -9.52 -24.22
CA GLU A 290 -24.98 -8.85 -24.59
C GLU A 290 -25.97 -8.79 -23.41
N ASP A 291 -25.98 -9.82 -22.57
CA ASP A 291 -26.83 -9.97 -21.39
C ASP A 291 -26.20 -9.38 -20.11
N ALA A 292 -25.00 -8.79 -20.20
CA ALA A 292 -24.36 -8.12 -19.08
C ALA A 292 -25.23 -6.95 -18.61
N GLY A 293 -25.51 -6.91 -17.31
CA GLY A 293 -26.20 -5.82 -16.65
C GLY A 293 -25.29 -5.12 -15.64
N PHE A 294 -25.74 -3.96 -15.18
CA PHE A 294 -25.15 -3.34 -14.00
C PHE A 294 -25.28 -4.26 -12.77
N GLY A 295 -24.21 -4.41 -12.00
CA GLY A 295 -24.21 -5.25 -10.81
C GLY A 295 -22.84 -5.32 -10.13
N PRO A 296 -22.63 -6.32 -9.25
CA PRO A 296 -21.40 -6.45 -8.47
C PRO A 296 -20.12 -6.52 -9.31
N LEU A 297 -20.16 -7.10 -10.52
CA LEU A 297 -19.00 -7.13 -11.42
C LEU A 297 -18.50 -5.72 -11.78
N VAL A 298 -19.41 -4.80 -12.11
CA VAL A 298 -19.08 -3.41 -12.43
C VAL A 298 -18.62 -2.68 -11.18
N GLN A 299 -19.39 -2.77 -10.08
CA GLN A 299 -19.06 -2.11 -8.82
C GLN A 299 -17.70 -2.56 -8.27
N GLY A 300 -17.41 -3.86 -8.37
CA GLY A 300 -16.17 -4.47 -7.93
C GLY A 300 -14.93 -3.89 -8.61
N LEU A 301 -14.98 -3.65 -9.93
CA LEU A 301 -13.84 -3.01 -10.61
C LEU A 301 -13.52 -1.63 -10.01
N PHE A 302 -14.53 -0.79 -9.78
CA PHE A 302 -14.31 0.55 -9.22
C PHE A 302 -13.81 0.50 -7.76
N ILE A 303 -14.22 -0.50 -6.98
CA ILE A 303 -13.66 -0.74 -5.64
C ILE A 303 -12.15 -1.04 -5.73
N GLU A 304 -11.75 -1.92 -6.66
CA GLU A 304 -10.34 -2.25 -6.83
C GLU A 304 -9.53 -1.07 -7.40
N GLN A 305 -10.10 -0.29 -8.32
CA GLN A 305 -9.49 0.94 -8.82
C GLN A 305 -9.31 1.97 -7.70
N TYR A 306 -10.30 2.14 -6.81
CA TYR A 306 -10.16 2.99 -5.63
C TYR A 306 -8.96 2.58 -4.77
N HIS A 307 -8.79 1.29 -4.49
CA HIS A 307 -7.63 0.82 -3.71
C HIS A 307 -6.29 1.05 -4.41
N VAL A 308 -6.23 0.93 -5.74
CA VAL A 308 -5.04 1.29 -6.51
C VAL A 308 -4.77 2.79 -6.43
N THR A 309 -5.80 3.62 -6.62
CA THR A 309 -5.67 5.09 -6.63
C THR A 309 -5.24 5.65 -5.28
N GLN A 310 -5.74 5.09 -4.16
CA GLN A 310 -5.28 5.44 -2.81
C GLN A 310 -3.76 5.32 -2.63
N ARG A 311 -3.15 4.38 -3.36
CA ARG A 311 -1.72 4.07 -3.26
C ARG A 311 -0.95 4.46 -4.53
N PHE A 312 -1.58 5.12 -5.49
CA PHE A 312 -0.97 5.36 -6.79
C PHE A 312 0.25 6.26 -6.68
N VAL A 313 0.22 7.28 -5.82
CA VAL A 313 1.39 8.12 -5.53
C VAL A 313 2.60 7.32 -5.01
N GLU A 314 2.39 6.14 -4.40
CA GLU A 314 3.48 5.25 -3.97
C GLU A 314 4.30 4.75 -5.16
N ILE A 315 3.67 4.54 -6.32
CA ILE A 315 4.39 4.01 -7.50
C ILE A 315 5.38 5.04 -8.07
N ILE A 316 5.11 6.32 -7.86
CA ILE A 316 5.94 7.45 -8.35
C ILE A 316 7.03 7.81 -7.32
N ALA A 317 6.73 7.67 -6.03
CA ALA A 317 7.56 8.12 -4.92
C ALA A 317 9.05 7.64 -4.99
N PRO A 318 9.39 6.40 -5.38
CA PRO A 318 10.77 5.97 -5.51
C PRO A 318 11.61 6.85 -6.45
N LEU A 319 11.01 7.37 -7.53
CA LEU A 319 11.69 8.25 -8.48
C LEU A 319 11.99 9.64 -7.88
N MET A 320 11.26 10.04 -6.83
CA MET A 320 11.44 11.32 -6.13
C MET A 320 12.78 11.41 -5.39
N THR A 321 13.39 10.28 -5.07
CA THR A 321 14.72 10.23 -4.40
C THR A 321 15.88 10.09 -5.38
N LYS A 322 15.63 9.64 -6.61
CA LYS A 322 16.65 9.47 -7.65
C LYS A 322 17.22 10.81 -8.13
N ARG A 323 18.53 10.86 -8.40
CA ARG A 323 19.23 12.03 -8.96
C ARG A 323 19.12 12.06 -10.49
N LEU A 324 17.89 12.24 -10.97
CA LEU A 324 17.57 12.31 -12.40
C LEU A 324 18.00 13.66 -13.02
N ARG A 325 18.15 13.71 -14.35
CA ARG A 325 18.34 14.98 -15.08
C ARG A 325 17.15 15.92 -14.83
N SER A 326 17.39 17.23 -14.74
CA SER A 326 16.37 18.20 -14.34
C SER A 326 15.06 18.13 -15.13
N PRO A 327 15.05 18.03 -16.47
CA PRO A 327 13.78 17.93 -17.22
C PRO A 327 12.96 16.68 -16.87
N LEU A 328 13.64 15.53 -16.73
CA LEU A 328 13.01 14.28 -16.32
C LEU A 328 12.50 14.38 -14.87
N LYS A 329 13.30 14.98 -13.98
CA LYS A 329 12.94 15.17 -12.57
C LYS A 329 11.70 16.05 -12.39
N GLN A 330 11.63 17.15 -13.13
CA GLN A 330 10.48 18.05 -13.13
C GLN A 330 9.22 17.34 -13.61
N ARG A 331 9.32 16.47 -14.62
CA ARG A 331 8.19 15.68 -15.10
C ARG A 331 7.69 14.70 -14.04
N VAL A 332 8.60 14.01 -13.34
CA VAL A 332 8.23 13.13 -12.21
C VAL A 332 7.54 13.92 -11.09
N TYR A 333 8.03 15.11 -10.75
CA TYR A 333 7.39 15.97 -9.75
C TYR A 333 5.99 16.40 -10.14
N ARG A 334 5.82 16.80 -11.41
CA ARG A 334 4.52 17.16 -11.94
C ARG A 334 3.55 15.98 -11.91
N TYR A 335 3.99 14.80 -12.35
CA TYR A 335 3.16 13.60 -12.32
C TYR A 335 2.72 13.24 -10.90
N PHE A 336 3.63 13.28 -9.92
CA PHE A 336 3.27 13.06 -8.51
C PHE A 336 2.22 14.08 -8.01
N GLN A 337 2.36 15.35 -8.40
CA GLN A 337 1.41 16.40 -8.00
C GLN A 337 0.04 16.26 -8.66
N GLU A 338 0.00 15.77 -9.90
CA GLU A 338 -1.25 15.46 -10.61
C GLU A 338 -1.99 14.34 -9.89
N GLU A 339 -1.32 13.24 -9.54
CA GLU A 339 -1.96 12.07 -8.92
C GLU A 339 -2.35 12.23 -7.44
N LEU A 340 -1.85 13.26 -6.76
CA LEU A 340 -2.11 13.45 -5.34
C LEU A 340 -3.56 13.90 -5.10
N GLY A 341 -4.34 13.08 -4.39
CA GLY A 341 -5.74 13.36 -4.07
C GLY A 341 -6.74 12.79 -5.07
N HIS A 342 -6.29 12.04 -6.09
CA HIS A 342 -7.16 11.41 -7.08
C HIS A 342 -8.11 10.37 -6.46
N GLU A 343 -7.77 9.80 -5.31
CA GLU A 343 -8.60 8.81 -4.59
C GLU A 343 -9.96 9.37 -4.16
N VAL A 344 -10.08 10.69 -4.00
CA VAL A 344 -11.35 11.35 -3.68
C VAL A 344 -12.36 11.20 -4.83
N TYR A 345 -11.90 11.27 -6.08
CA TYR A 345 -12.77 11.07 -7.24
C TYR A 345 -13.21 9.62 -7.37
N GLU A 346 -12.29 8.66 -7.18
CA GLU A 346 -12.63 7.23 -7.21
C GLU A 346 -13.60 6.83 -6.09
N ARG A 347 -13.43 7.40 -4.89
CA ARG A 347 -14.40 7.22 -3.79
C ARG A 347 -15.78 7.73 -4.19
N ALA A 348 -15.87 8.94 -4.73
CA ALA A 348 -17.13 9.53 -5.17
C ALA A 348 -17.78 8.70 -6.29
N THR A 349 -16.99 8.12 -7.20
CA THR A 349 -17.47 7.21 -8.25
C THR A 349 -18.09 5.94 -7.63
N CYS A 350 -17.40 5.31 -6.67
CA CYS A 350 -17.92 4.15 -5.95
C CYS A 350 -19.25 4.46 -5.24
N GLU A 351 -19.33 5.60 -4.54
CA GLU A 351 -20.53 6.06 -3.86
C GLU A 351 -21.69 6.31 -4.85
N ALA A 352 -21.42 6.93 -5.99
CA ALA A 352 -22.42 7.14 -7.06
C ALA A 352 -22.90 5.81 -7.67
N LEU A 353 -22.04 4.79 -7.69
CA LEU A 353 -22.38 3.41 -8.06
C LEU A 353 -23.08 2.63 -6.93
N GLY A 354 -23.35 3.27 -5.79
CA GLY A 354 -24.14 2.72 -4.70
C GLY A 354 -23.34 1.79 -3.79
N VAL A 355 -22.01 1.89 -3.82
CA VAL A 355 -21.14 1.22 -2.85
C VAL A 355 -21.19 2.03 -1.55
N PRO A 356 -21.53 1.41 -0.40
CA PRO A 356 -21.54 2.12 0.87
C PRO A 356 -20.13 2.62 1.25
N PRO A 357 -19.96 3.86 1.75
CA PRO A 357 -18.64 4.37 2.13
C PRO A 357 -17.91 3.49 3.16
N ALA A 358 -18.67 2.97 4.14
CA ALA A 358 -18.13 2.08 5.16
C ALA A 358 -17.58 0.76 4.59
N TRP A 359 -18.03 0.34 3.40
CA TRP A 359 -17.51 -0.85 2.73
C TRP A 359 -16.16 -0.58 2.09
N LEU A 360 -15.94 0.60 1.50
CA LEU A 360 -14.64 0.99 0.95
C LEU A 360 -13.56 1.04 2.04
N ASP A 361 -13.92 1.50 3.24
CA ASP A 361 -12.99 1.57 4.38
C ASP A 361 -12.72 0.20 5.03
N GLN A 362 -13.55 -0.82 4.76
CA GLN A 362 -13.43 -2.18 5.30
C GLN A 362 -12.88 -3.21 4.28
N ALA A 363 -13.08 -2.95 2.99
CA ALA A 363 -12.66 -3.85 1.93
C ALA A 363 -11.13 -3.97 1.90
N LEU A 364 -10.66 -5.20 1.72
CA LEU A 364 -9.27 -5.46 1.36
C LEU A 364 -9.17 -5.47 -0.16
N PRO A 365 -8.09 -4.93 -0.77
CA PRO A 365 -7.87 -5.08 -2.19
C PRO A 365 -7.73 -6.56 -2.57
N LEU A 366 -8.18 -6.92 -3.77
CA LEU A 366 -7.90 -8.22 -4.34
C LEU A 366 -6.38 -8.44 -4.45
N PRO A 367 -5.89 -9.68 -4.28
CA PRO A 367 -4.45 -9.97 -4.18
C PRO A 367 -3.58 -9.36 -5.28
N LEU A 368 -4.02 -9.45 -6.54
CA LEU A 368 -3.23 -8.95 -7.67
C LEU A 368 -3.36 -7.44 -7.87
N PHE A 369 -4.40 -6.78 -7.35
CA PHE A 369 -4.47 -5.31 -7.30
C PHE A 369 -3.53 -4.76 -6.23
N GLN A 370 -3.41 -5.44 -5.08
CA GLN A 370 -2.39 -5.14 -4.09
C GLN A 370 -0.98 -5.30 -4.70
N ALA A 371 -0.72 -6.44 -5.35
CA ALA A 371 0.56 -6.73 -5.99
C ALA A 371 0.88 -5.77 -7.15
N TYR A 372 -0.12 -5.23 -7.83
CA TYR A 372 0.03 -4.27 -8.92
C TYR A 372 0.81 -3.02 -8.48
N VAL A 373 0.34 -2.37 -7.41
CA VAL A 373 0.99 -1.18 -6.83
C VAL A 373 2.40 -1.54 -6.31
N ASP A 374 2.54 -2.69 -5.66
CA ASP A 374 3.81 -3.15 -5.09
C ASP A 374 4.86 -3.36 -6.20
N ALA A 375 4.47 -4.02 -7.29
CA ALA A 375 5.33 -4.30 -8.43
C ALA A 375 5.85 -3.01 -9.07
N PHE A 376 4.96 -2.04 -9.36
CA PHE A 376 5.38 -0.76 -9.91
C PHE A 376 6.32 -0.01 -8.97
N THR A 377 6.02 0.03 -7.67
CA THR A 377 6.86 0.70 -6.68
C THR A 377 8.27 0.07 -6.62
N VAL A 378 8.36 -1.25 -6.67
CA VAL A 378 9.64 -1.99 -6.70
C VAL A 378 10.40 -1.69 -7.98
N LEU A 379 9.75 -1.64 -9.14
CA LEU A 379 10.39 -1.22 -10.39
C LEU A 379 10.89 0.23 -10.27
N GLY A 380 10.11 1.17 -9.73
CA GLY A 380 10.57 2.54 -9.52
C GLY A 380 11.84 2.62 -8.66
N ARG A 381 12.03 1.69 -7.73
CA ARG A 381 13.22 1.59 -6.86
C ARG A 381 14.40 0.92 -7.56
N TYR A 382 14.20 -0.22 -8.21
CA TYR A 382 15.27 -1.10 -8.68
C TYR A 382 15.43 -1.23 -10.20
N ASP A 383 14.46 -0.77 -11.00
CA ASP A 383 14.55 -0.62 -12.46
C ASP A 383 13.70 0.57 -12.97
N PRO A 384 14.16 1.83 -12.76
CA PRO A 384 13.42 3.01 -13.20
C PRO A 384 13.09 3.02 -14.70
N ILE A 385 13.91 2.38 -15.55
CA ILE A 385 13.62 2.32 -16.99
C ILE A 385 12.44 1.41 -17.26
N GLY A 386 12.41 0.21 -16.66
CA GLY A 386 11.26 -0.69 -16.74
C GLY A 386 9.98 -0.08 -16.16
N TYR A 387 10.08 0.66 -15.05
CA TYR A 387 8.96 1.44 -14.51
C TYR A 387 8.42 2.44 -15.54
N LEU A 388 9.29 3.33 -16.06
CA LEU A 388 8.87 4.40 -16.97
C LEU A 388 8.30 3.84 -18.27
N SER A 389 8.78 2.69 -18.75
CA SER A 389 8.23 2.06 -19.96
C SER A 389 6.91 1.36 -19.71
N SER A 390 6.64 0.96 -18.47
CA SER A 390 5.44 0.20 -18.12
C SER A 390 4.29 1.07 -17.63
N ILE A 391 4.50 2.37 -17.43
CA ILE A 391 3.44 3.29 -17.00
C ILE A 391 2.28 3.37 -18.01
N MET A 392 2.50 2.98 -19.27
CA MET A 392 1.41 2.82 -20.25
C MET A 392 0.36 1.76 -19.85
N VAL A 393 0.71 0.83 -18.96
CA VAL A 393 -0.21 -0.23 -18.52
C VAL A 393 -1.29 0.38 -17.61
N THR A 394 -0.96 1.44 -16.86
CA THR A 394 -1.91 2.22 -16.06
C THR A 394 -2.53 3.36 -16.86
N GLU A 395 -1.69 4.17 -17.52
CA GLU A 395 -2.09 5.44 -18.14
C GLU A 395 -2.62 5.29 -19.57
N GLY A 396 -2.63 4.07 -20.08
CA GLY A 396 -2.97 3.77 -21.46
C GLY A 396 -1.87 4.09 -22.47
N MET A 397 -2.21 3.88 -23.73
CA MET A 397 -1.33 4.10 -24.88
C MET A 397 -1.99 5.08 -25.86
N LEU A 398 -1.18 5.91 -26.50
CA LEU A 398 -1.68 6.86 -27.50
C LEU A 398 -2.41 6.15 -28.65
N GLY A 399 -3.67 6.53 -28.86
CA GLY A 399 -4.51 6.00 -29.94
C GLY A 399 -5.02 4.58 -29.69
N VAL A 400 -5.01 4.11 -28.44
CA VAL A 400 -5.56 2.82 -28.03
C VAL A 400 -6.70 3.07 -27.05
N ASP A 401 -7.91 2.66 -27.43
CA ASP A 401 -9.09 2.82 -26.60
C ASP A 401 -9.17 1.73 -25.52
N ASN A 402 -9.79 2.06 -24.39
CA ASN A 402 -10.06 1.10 -23.33
C ASN A 402 -11.21 0.16 -23.78
N PRO A 403 -11.00 -1.17 -23.83
CA PRO A 403 -11.95 -2.12 -24.43
C PRO A 403 -13.30 -2.27 -23.69
N VAL A 404 -13.45 -1.67 -22.50
CA VAL A 404 -14.70 -1.71 -21.73
C VAL A 404 -15.32 -0.33 -21.52
N HIS A 405 -14.69 0.76 -21.96
CA HIS A 405 -15.14 2.12 -21.63
C HIS A 405 -16.57 2.40 -22.12
N GLU A 406 -16.83 2.27 -23.43
CA GLU A 406 -18.17 2.49 -24.00
C GLU A 406 -19.23 1.58 -23.36
N ARG A 407 -18.86 0.34 -23.06
CA ARG A 407 -19.77 -0.62 -22.43
C ARG A 407 -20.09 -0.21 -21.01
N LEU A 408 -19.09 0.15 -20.21
CA LEU A 408 -19.29 0.62 -18.84
C LEU A 408 -20.18 1.87 -18.82
N GLU A 409 -19.94 2.85 -19.71
CA GLU A 409 -20.80 4.02 -19.86
C GLU A 409 -22.26 3.63 -20.16
N SER A 410 -22.49 2.68 -21.07
CA SER A 410 -23.85 2.21 -21.38
C SER A 410 -24.53 1.53 -20.19
N LEU A 411 -23.76 0.81 -19.36
CA LEU A 411 -24.30 0.09 -18.19
C LEU A 411 -24.64 1.02 -17.03
N VAL A 412 -24.15 2.26 -17.04
CA VAL A 412 -24.34 3.25 -15.97
C VAL A 412 -25.05 4.52 -16.46
N GLU A 413 -25.47 4.57 -17.73
CA GLU A 413 -26.10 5.75 -18.35
C GLU A 413 -27.32 6.25 -17.57
N PHE A 414 -28.07 5.35 -16.92
CA PHE A 414 -29.23 5.69 -16.11
C PHE A 414 -28.89 6.29 -14.72
N ARG A 415 -27.60 6.41 -14.37
CA ARG A 415 -27.11 6.92 -13.09
C ARG A 415 -26.58 8.34 -13.26
N ALA A 416 -27.49 9.32 -13.14
CA ALA A 416 -27.17 10.74 -13.31
C ALA A 416 -26.03 11.25 -12.39
N ASP A 417 -25.90 10.68 -11.19
CA ASP A 417 -24.83 11.05 -10.26
C ASP A 417 -23.47 10.49 -10.69
N TYR A 418 -23.44 9.29 -11.29
CA TYR A 418 -22.22 8.73 -11.89
C TYR A 418 -21.76 9.59 -13.07
N GLN A 419 -22.66 9.94 -13.99
CA GLN A 419 -22.32 10.77 -15.16
C GLN A 419 -21.73 12.14 -14.76
N ARG A 420 -22.14 12.69 -13.61
CA ARG A 420 -21.60 13.96 -13.10
C ARG A 420 -20.18 13.83 -12.55
N VAL A 421 -19.85 12.68 -11.95
CA VAL A 421 -18.56 12.43 -11.30
C VAL A 421 -17.54 11.84 -12.28
N ALA A 422 -17.90 10.79 -13.01
CA ALA A 422 -17.01 10.08 -13.93
C ALA A 422 -16.56 10.96 -15.10
N LYS A 423 -17.46 11.73 -15.70
CA LYS A 423 -17.13 12.66 -16.79
C LYS A 423 -16.05 13.66 -16.39
N ARG A 424 -16.05 14.13 -15.14
CA ARG A 424 -15.05 15.08 -14.65
C ARG A 424 -13.66 14.43 -14.51
N HIS A 425 -13.60 13.15 -14.20
CA HIS A 425 -12.36 12.39 -14.10
C HIS A 425 -11.81 12.05 -15.49
N ASP A 426 -12.66 11.58 -16.41
CA ASP A 426 -12.26 11.27 -17.78
C ASP A 426 -11.82 12.54 -18.54
N ASP A 427 -12.54 13.65 -18.37
CA ASP A 427 -12.16 14.95 -18.96
C ASP A 427 -10.77 15.42 -18.44
N LEU A 428 -10.46 15.17 -17.16
CA LEU A 428 -9.16 15.51 -16.56
C LEU A 428 -8.03 14.66 -17.16
N ASN A 429 -8.23 13.36 -17.31
CA ASN A 429 -7.22 12.45 -17.87
C ASN A 429 -6.92 12.77 -19.34
N VAL A 430 -7.95 13.15 -20.11
CA VAL A 430 -7.79 13.62 -21.49
C VAL A 430 -7.06 14.98 -21.54
N GLU A 431 -7.40 15.91 -20.65
CA GLU A 431 -6.75 17.23 -20.57
C GLU A 431 -5.25 17.11 -20.21
N LEU A 432 -4.89 16.16 -19.33
CA LEU A 432 -3.52 15.93 -18.88
C LEU A 432 -2.67 15.09 -19.84
N ASN A 433 -3.29 14.43 -20.84
CA ASN A 433 -2.62 13.63 -21.88
C ASN A 433 -1.69 12.55 -21.30
N HIS A 434 -2.15 11.83 -20.27
CA HIS A 434 -1.37 10.83 -19.55
C HIS A 434 -0.91 9.67 -20.44
N ALA A 435 -1.67 9.30 -21.48
CA ALA A 435 -1.25 8.31 -22.48
C ALA A 435 0.08 8.66 -23.18
N ALA A 436 0.48 9.94 -23.23
CA ALA A 436 1.76 10.37 -23.79
C ALA A 436 2.94 10.32 -22.80
N LEU A 437 2.69 10.07 -21.52
CA LEU A 437 3.65 10.25 -20.43
C LEU A 437 4.91 9.40 -20.61
N SER A 438 4.74 8.13 -20.99
CA SER A 438 5.85 7.22 -21.32
C SER A 438 6.80 7.83 -22.36
N ARG A 439 6.28 8.30 -23.50
CA ARG A 439 7.11 8.95 -24.54
C ARG A 439 7.77 10.23 -24.04
N LEU A 440 7.06 11.02 -23.23
CA LEU A 440 7.58 12.25 -22.65
C LEU A 440 8.73 12.03 -21.66
N PHE A 441 8.73 10.92 -20.91
CA PHE A 441 9.87 10.51 -20.10
C PHE A 441 11.05 10.08 -20.96
N PHE A 442 10.82 9.20 -21.93
CA PHE A 442 11.88 8.64 -22.77
C PHE A 442 12.49 9.64 -23.75
N ARG A 443 11.81 10.74 -24.07
CA ARG A 443 12.39 11.87 -24.81
C ARG A 443 13.64 12.46 -24.14
N GLU A 444 13.71 12.41 -22.81
CA GLU A 444 14.83 12.97 -22.04
C GLU A 444 16.02 11.99 -21.90
N ILE A 445 15.87 10.76 -22.41
CA ILE A 445 16.86 9.67 -22.35
C ILE A 445 17.58 9.54 -23.69
N SER A 446 18.87 9.90 -23.71
CA SER A 446 19.66 9.95 -24.95
C SER A 446 20.05 8.56 -25.48
N ALA A 447 20.33 7.61 -24.59
CA ALA A 447 20.80 6.29 -24.98
C ALA A 447 20.46 5.23 -23.92
N LEU A 448 20.15 4.01 -24.37
CA LEU A 448 19.87 2.83 -23.56
C LEU A 448 20.72 1.66 -24.05
N SER A 449 21.42 1.00 -23.12
CA SER A 449 22.18 -0.21 -23.44
C SER A 449 21.24 -1.38 -23.77
N PRO A 450 21.71 -2.38 -24.55
CA PRO A 450 20.90 -3.54 -24.89
C PRO A 450 20.35 -4.28 -23.66
N LEU A 451 21.18 -4.46 -22.62
CA LEU A 451 20.77 -5.09 -21.36
C LEU A 451 19.64 -4.31 -20.68
N THR A 452 19.71 -2.98 -20.67
CA THR A 452 18.67 -2.14 -20.05
C THR A 452 17.35 -2.27 -20.81
N GLN A 453 17.41 -2.27 -22.15
CA GLN A 453 16.23 -2.47 -22.99
C GLN A 453 15.59 -3.84 -22.73
N GLN A 454 16.39 -4.90 -22.63
CA GLN A 454 15.90 -6.26 -22.39
C GLN A 454 15.19 -6.38 -21.04
N ARG A 455 15.79 -5.86 -19.95
CA ARG A 455 15.19 -5.88 -18.61
C ARG A 455 13.88 -5.10 -18.57
N ALA A 456 13.86 -3.91 -19.19
CA ALA A 456 12.66 -3.08 -19.25
C ALA A 456 11.50 -3.80 -19.98
N LEU A 457 11.78 -4.50 -21.08
CA LEU A 457 10.76 -5.31 -21.77
C LEU A 457 10.32 -6.54 -20.98
N ALA A 458 11.22 -7.20 -20.24
CA ALA A 458 10.85 -8.31 -19.35
C ALA A 458 9.90 -7.86 -18.23
N ASN A 459 10.21 -6.71 -17.62
CA ASN A 459 9.38 -6.11 -16.57
C ASN A 459 8.02 -5.62 -17.13
N LEU A 460 8.01 -5.04 -18.33
CA LEU A 460 6.78 -4.69 -19.05
C LEU A 460 5.92 -5.93 -19.35
N ALA A 461 6.53 -7.03 -19.81
CA ALA A 461 5.85 -8.29 -20.07
C ALA A 461 5.14 -8.82 -18.82
N TYR A 462 5.81 -8.74 -17.67
CA TYR A 462 5.23 -9.13 -16.39
C TYR A 462 4.04 -8.24 -16.00
N LEU A 463 4.17 -6.91 -16.13
CA LEU A 463 3.10 -5.98 -15.75
C LEU A 463 1.85 -6.09 -16.66
N LEU A 464 2.04 -6.34 -17.95
CA LEU A 464 0.92 -6.64 -18.86
C LEU A 464 0.17 -7.90 -18.43
N GLU A 465 0.91 -8.95 -18.09
CA GLU A 465 0.32 -10.20 -17.62
C GLU A 465 -0.33 -10.05 -16.23
N LEU A 466 0.29 -9.27 -15.33
CA LEU A 466 -0.27 -8.95 -14.00
C LEU A 466 -1.59 -8.20 -14.15
N ASN A 467 -1.66 -7.18 -15.02
CA ASN A 467 -2.89 -6.45 -15.28
C ASN A 467 -4.01 -7.40 -15.76
N LEU A 468 -3.73 -8.24 -16.76
CA LEU A 468 -4.70 -9.22 -17.25
C LEU A 468 -5.20 -10.15 -16.13
N ARG A 469 -4.28 -10.70 -15.32
CA ARG A 469 -4.61 -11.60 -14.22
C ARG A 469 -5.37 -10.91 -13.09
N ALA A 470 -5.10 -9.64 -12.83
CA ALA A 470 -5.85 -8.83 -11.88
C ALA A 470 -7.30 -8.64 -12.35
N MET A 471 -7.50 -8.28 -13.63
CA MET A 471 -8.84 -8.20 -14.20
C MET A 471 -9.59 -9.54 -14.12
N ASP A 472 -8.89 -10.65 -14.38
CA ASP A 472 -9.42 -12.00 -14.18
C ASP A 472 -9.88 -12.26 -12.72
N GLN A 473 -9.15 -11.77 -11.71
CA GLN A 473 -9.58 -11.88 -10.30
C GLN A 473 -10.87 -11.10 -10.01
N VAL A 474 -11.09 -9.94 -10.63
CA VAL A 474 -12.38 -9.21 -10.50
C VAL A 474 -13.52 -10.06 -11.02
N ALA A 475 -13.31 -10.68 -12.19
CA ALA A 475 -14.32 -11.56 -12.78
C ALA A 475 -14.59 -12.78 -11.90
N ASP A 476 -13.56 -13.37 -11.30
CA ASP A 476 -13.70 -14.57 -10.48
C ASP A 476 -14.36 -14.27 -9.12
N PHE A 477 -14.01 -13.14 -8.48
CA PHE A 477 -14.53 -12.79 -7.16
C PHE A 477 -15.91 -12.10 -7.22
N TYR A 478 -16.07 -11.06 -8.04
CA TYR A 478 -17.30 -10.26 -8.09
C TYR A 478 -18.32 -10.80 -9.10
N GLY A 479 -17.87 -11.45 -10.17
CA GLY A 479 -18.75 -11.91 -11.25
C GLY A 479 -19.86 -12.88 -10.84
N PRO A 480 -19.62 -13.87 -9.96
CA PRO A 480 -20.67 -14.80 -9.50
C PRO A 480 -21.66 -14.19 -8.50
N GLN A 481 -21.41 -12.97 -8.00
CA GLN A 481 -22.20 -12.40 -6.91
C GLN A 481 -23.53 -11.85 -7.42
N SER A 482 -24.63 -12.22 -6.75
CA SER A 482 -25.95 -11.62 -6.97
C SER A 482 -26.18 -10.36 -6.11
N GLN A 483 -25.43 -10.24 -5.02
CA GLN A 483 -25.37 -9.06 -4.15
C GLN A 483 -23.90 -8.77 -3.87
N LEU A 484 -23.53 -7.49 -3.93
CA LEU A 484 -22.16 -7.07 -3.71
C LEU A 484 -21.68 -7.48 -2.32
N ALA A 485 -20.55 -8.17 -2.27
CA ALA A 485 -19.80 -8.49 -1.07
C ALA A 485 -18.36 -8.03 -1.26
N VAL A 486 -17.80 -7.39 -0.22
CA VAL A 486 -16.41 -6.93 -0.25
C VAL A 486 -15.42 -8.06 0.07
N CYS A 487 -14.22 -7.92 -0.48
CA CYS A 487 -13.12 -8.83 -0.22
C CYS A 487 -12.64 -8.68 1.24
N LEU A 488 -12.63 -9.80 1.96
CA LEU A 488 -12.11 -9.96 3.32
C LEU A 488 -11.30 -11.25 3.36
N LEU A 489 -10.43 -11.40 4.36
CA LEU A 489 -9.65 -12.63 4.51
C LEU A 489 -10.55 -13.88 4.59
N ASP A 490 -11.72 -13.78 5.22
CA ASP A 490 -12.63 -14.92 5.36
C ASP A 490 -13.54 -15.12 4.14
N SER A 491 -13.94 -14.05 3.44
CA SER A 491 -14.89 -14.11 2.32
C SER A 491 -14.23 -14.42 0.97
N TYR A 492 -12.94 -14.11 0.80
CA TYR A 492 -12.24 -14.37 -0.45
C TYR A 492 -12.05 -15.88 -0.66
N ALA A 493 -12.83 -16.48 -1.56
CA ALA A 493 -12.59 -17.85 -1.99
C ALA A 493 -11.29 -17.86 -2.81
N VAL A 494 -10.25 -18.55 -2.33
CA VAL A 494 -9.04 -18.70 -3.14
C VAL A 494 -9.41 -19.58 -4.31
N ALA A 495 -9.27 -19.07 -5.53
CA ALA A 495 -9.71 -19.75 -6.74
C ALA A 495 -9.11 -21.17 -6.80
N GLY A 496 -10.00 -22.17 -6.88
CA GLY A 496 -9.71 -23.60 -6.92
C GLY A 496 -8.86 -24.02 -8.11
#